data_AF-A0A7X5FSV5-F1
#
_entry.id   AF-A0A7X5FSV5-F1
#
_cell.length_a   1.000
_cell.length_b   1.000
_cell.length_c   1.000
_cell.angle_alpha   90.00
_cell.angle_beta   90.00
_cell.angle_gamma   90.00
#
_symmetry.space_group_name_H-M   'P 1'
#
loop_
_entity.id
_entity.type
_entity.pdbx_description
1 polymer ?
#
loop_
_entity_poly.entity_id
_entity_poly.type
_entity_poly.pdbx_seq_one_letter_code
_entity_poly.pdbx_strand_id
1 'polypeptide(L)'
;MNANILVMKRGTFPFFSERKTTRENYRFSFTQTYVLALLMIGALGIYYVWVLNINATKGYNIRNLEITRKNLTFEENLINIRIAEAESLDTLTSNNMIEKMESVDSPGYLVLKDSHLTFNK
;
A
#
# COMPACT_ATOMS: atom_id res chain seq x y z
N MET A 1 30.17 96.38 22.50
CA MET A 1 30.46 94.93 22.51
C MET A 1 29.19 94.21 22.89
N ASN A 2 28.58 93.46 21.98
CA ASN A 2 27.38 92.67 22.26
C ASN A 2 27.71 91.20 21.99
N ALA A 3 27.83 90.40 23.04
CA ALA A 3 28.13 88.99 22.93
C ALA A 3 26.85 88.25 22.53
N ASN A 4 26.73 87.86 21.27
CA ASN A 4 25.67 86.96 20.82
C ASN A 4 25.97 85.56 21.37
N ILE A 5 25.29 85.19 22.46
CA ILE A 5 25.33 83.85 23.02
C ILE A 5 24.38 82.98 22.19
N LEU A 6 24.94 82.08 21.40
CA LEU A 6 24.20 81.06 20.67
C LEU A 6 23.73 79.97 21.67
N VAL A 7 22.46 80.00 22.04
CA VAL A 7 21.83 78.92 22.81
C VAL A 7 21.32 77.86 21.84
N MET A 8 21.98 76.71 21.79
CA MET A 8 21.55 75.58 20.97
C MET A 8 20.31 74.92 21.63
N LYS A 9 19.15 75.01 20.97
CA LYS A 9 17.94 74.29 21.38
C LYS A 9 18.21 72.78 21.27
N ARG A 10 18.20 72.07 22.41
CA ARG A 10 18.46 70.62 22.48
C ARG A 10 17.35 69.86 21.75
N GLY A 11 17.55 69.60 20.46
CA GLY A 11 16.71 68.68 19.70
C GLY A 11 16.89 67.26 20.23
N THR A 12 15.78 66.58 20.53
CA THR A 12 15.79 65.15 20.83
C THR A 12 16.01 64.38 19.54
N PHE A 13 17.26 64.28 19.09
CA PHE A 13 17.61 63.40 17.99
C PHE A 13 17.57 61.96 18.49
N PRO A 14 16.82 61.05 17.84
CA PRO A 14 16.86 59.64 18.19
C PRO A 14 18.30 59.13 17.97
N PHE A 15 18.96 58.73 19.06
CA PHE A 15 20.31 58.20 19.03
C PHE A 15 20.29 56.80 18.39
N PHE A 16 20.54 56.74 17.09
CA PHE A 16 20.76 55.48 16.38
C PHE A 16 22.15 54.97 16.72
N SER A 17 22.24 54.15 17.76
CA SER A 17 23.46 53.39 18.04
C SER A 17 23.50 52.19 17.11
N GLU A 18 24.58 52.03 16.35
CA GLU A 18 24.82 50.83 15.53
C GLU A 18 24.67 49.54 16.36
N ARG A 19 25.09 49.55 17.63
CA ARG A 19 24.93 48.41 18.56
C ARG A 19 23.47 48.04 18.84
N LYS A 20 22.56 49.01 18.82
CA LYS A 20 21.12 48.76 19.02
C LYS A 20 20.51 48.16 17.76
N THR A 21 20.82 48.73 16.60
CA THR A 21 20.34 48.25 15.30
C THR A 21 20.84 46.84 14.99
N THR A 22 22.12 46.54 15.24
CA THR A 22 22.64 45.17 15.04
C THR A 22 21.91 44.16 15.94
N ARG A 23 21.70 44.49 17.22
CA ARG A 23 20.97 43.62 18.15
C ARG A 23 19.53 43.35 17.72
N GLU A 24 18.84 44.36 17.19
CA GLU A 24 17.47 44.21 16.67
C GLU A 24 17.44 43.31 15.43
N ASN A 25 18.40 43.49 14.49
CA ASN A 25 18.53 42.65 13.30
C ASN A 25 18.86 41.18 13.65
N TYR A 26 19.70 40.93 14.66
CA TYR A 26 19.98 39.57 15.14
C TYR A 26 18.75 38.89 15.72
N ARG A 27 17.97 39.59 16.56
CA ARG A 27 16.74 39.05 17.13
C ARG A 27 15.72 38.73 16.04
N PHE A 28 15.57 39.63 15.06
CA PHE A 28 14.70 39.43 13.92
C PHE A 28 15.11 38.19 13.10
N SER A 29 16.38 38.06 12.77
CA SER A 29 16.93 36.91 12.03
C SER A 29 16.70 35.58 12.76
N PHE A 30 16.88 35.57 14.08
CA PHE A 30 16.63 34.39 14.90
C PHE A 30 15.15 33.99 14.89
N THR A 31 14.23 34.97 15.04
CA THR A 31 12.79 34.69 14.98
C THR A 31 12.34 34.17 13.62
N GLN A 32 12.90 34.71 12.53
CA GLN A 32 12.60 34.23 11.18
C GLN A 32 13.08 32.79 10.96
N THR A 33 14.28 32.47 11.44
CA THR A 33 14.84 31.12 11.34
C THR A 33 14.00 30.12 12.14
N TYR A 34 13.54 30.52 13.34
CA TYR A 34 12.67 29.69 14.16
C TYR A 34 11.32 29.41 13.48
N VAL A 35 10.68 30.43 12.90
CA VAL A 35 9.42 30.27 12.15
C VAL A 35 9.62 29.37 10.92
N LEU A 36 10.72 29.54 10.20
CA LEU A 36 11.06 28.69 9.06
C LEU A 36 11.26 27.23 9.49
N ALA A 37 11.95 26.99 10.61
CA ALA A 37 12.14 25.64 11.14
C ALA A 37 10.80 24.97 11.49
N LEU A 38 9.88 25.69 12.13
CA LEU A 38 8.54 25.17 12.42
C LEU A 38 7.76 24.84 11.14
N LEU A 39 7.85 25.67 10.10
CA LEU A 39 7.24 25.39 8.80
C LEU A 39 7.81 24.12 8.16
N MET A 40 9.14 23.95 8.21
CA MET A 40 9.80 22.76 7.66
C MET A 40 9.39 21.49 8.41
N ILE A 41 9.30 21.54 9.73
CA ILE A 41 8.79 20.44 10.56
C ILE A 41 7.34 20.11 10.19
N GLY A 42 6.50 21.13 10.03
CA GLY A 42 5.11 20.95 9.59
C GLY A 42 5.01 20.29 8.20
N ALA A 43 5.79 20.76 7.24
CA ALA A 43 5.85 20.19 5.90
C ALA A 43 6.33 18.72 5.90
N LEU A 44 7.34 18.41 6.72
CA LEU A 44 7.80 17.03 6.96
C LEU A 44 6.69 16.15 7.53
N GLY A 45 5.90 16.66 8.47
CA GLY A 45 4.75 15.94 9.03
C GLY A 45 3.68 15.61 7.98
N ILE A 46 3.32 16.58 7.15
CA ILE A 46 2.36 16.37 6.05
C ILE A 46 2.91 15.35 5.05
N TYR A 47 4.18 15.48 4.67
CA TYR A 47 4.84 14.54 3.77
C TYR A 47 4.85 13.12 4.33
N TYR A 48 5.13 12.95 5.61
CA TYR A 48 5.12 11.65 6.28
C TYR A 48 3.74 10.97 6.22
N VAL A 49 2.67 11.71 6.55
CA VAL A 49 1.30 11.20 6.47
C VAL A 49 0.92 10.85 5.03
N TRP A 50 1.35 11.64 4.05
CA TRP A 50 1.13 11.32 2.64
C TRP A 50 1.80 9.99 2.27
N VAL A 51 3.08 9.81 2.57
CA VAL A 51 3.81 8.56 2.27
C VAL A 51 3.13 7.36 2.94
N LEU A 52 2.64 7.51 4.17
CA LEU A 52 1.92 6.46 4.88
C LEU A 52 0.64 6.05 4.13
N ASN A 53 -0.13 7.03 3.65
CA ASN A 53 -1.35 6.76 2.86
C ASN A 53 -1.04 6.06 1.53
N ILE A 54 -0.01 6.52 0.79
CA ILE A 54 0.41 5.85 -0.45
C ILE A 54 0.81 4.40 -0.17
N ASN A 55 1.57 4.17 0.89
CA ASN A 55 2.03 2.83 1.25
C ASN A 55 0.87 1.93 1.67
N ALA A 56 -0.11 2.47 2.39
CA ALA A 56 -1.35 1.75 2.70
C ALA A 56 -2.11 1.36 1.43
N THR A 57 -2.31 2.29 0.48
CA THR A 57 -2.95 2.00 -0.82
C THR A 57 -2.20 0.92 -1.60
N LYS A 58 -0.87 0.99 -1.66
CA LYS A 58 -0.04 -0.05 -2.30
C LYS A 58 -0.22 -1.41 -1.61
N GLY A 59 -0.27 -1.44 -0.28
CA GLY A 59 -0.51 -2.65 0.50
C GLY A 59 -1.85 -3.30 0.18
N TYR A 60 -2.93 -2.53 0.10
CA TYR A 60 -4.24 -3.05 -0.29
C TYR A 60 -4.25 -3.63 -1.71
N ASN A 61 -3.59 -2.97 -2.66
CA ASN A 61 -3.49 -3.46 -4.03
C ASN A 61 -2.73 -4.79 -4.10
N ILE A 62 -1.61 -4.91 -3.37
CA ILE A 62 -0.85 -6.16 -3.28
C ILE A 62 -1.70 -7.29 -2.67
N ARG A 63 -2.43 -6.98 -1.59
CA ARG A 63 -3.34 -7.95 -0.94
C ARG A 63 -4.40 -8.47 -1.90
N ASN A 64 -5.02 -7.58 -2.67
CA ASN A 64 -6.05 -7.96 -3.65
C ASN A 64 -5.45 -8.84 -4.76
N LEU A 65 -4.30 -8.44 -5.30
CA LEU A 65 -3.58 -9.24 -6.30
C LEU A 65 -3.20 -10.62 -5.78
N GLU A 66 -2.80 -10.74 -4.52
CA GLU A 66 -2.48 -12.02 -3.88
C GLU A 66 -3.70 -12.94 -3.79
N ILE A 67 -4.87 -12.38 -3.42
CA ILE A 67 -6.14 -13.13 -3.37
C ILE A 67 -6.52 -13.60 -4.77
N THR A 68 -6.49 -12.71 -5.76
CA THR A 68 -6.80 -13.06 -7.16
C THR A 68 -5.86 -14.15 -7.68
N ARG A 69 -4.56 -14.03 -7.41
CA ARG A 69 -3.57 -15.06 -7.78
C ARG A 69 -3.90 -16.42 -7.17
N LYS A 70 -4.23 -16.45 -5.87
CA LYS A 70 -4.59 -17.70 -5.17
C LYS A 70 -5.84 -18.34 -5.79
N ASN A 71 -6.86 -17.55 -6.10
CA ASN A 71 -8.08 -18.04 -6.72
C ASN A 71 -7.83 -18.63 -8.12
N LEU A 72 -7.09 -17.91 -8.96
CA LEU A 72 -6.74 -18.40 -10.31
C LEU A 72 -5.91 -19.68 -10.27
N THR A 73 -4.95 -19.75 -9.34
CA THR A 73 -4.13 -20.96 -9.15
C THR A 73 -5.00 -22.15 -8.70
N PHE A 74 -5.99 -21.90 -7.85
CA PHE A 74 -6.93 -22.95 -7.42
C PHE A 74 -7.79 -23.44 -8.59
N GLU A 75 -8.32 -22.52 -9.40
CA GLU A 75 -9.11 -22.85 -10.59
C GLU A 75 -8.31 -23.65 -11.62
N GLU A 76 -7.07 -23.25 -11.88
CA GLU A 76 -6.14 -23.98 -12.75
C GLU A 76 -5.91 -25.42 -12.26
N ASN A 77 -5.65 -25.59 -10.97
CA ASN A 77 -5.49 -26.93 -10.38
C ASN A 77 -6.75 -27.78 -10.53
N LEU A 78 -7.94 -27.19 -10.35
CA LEU A 78 -9.20 -27.90 -10.51
C LEU A 78 -9.41 -28.34 -11.96
N ILE A 79 -9.10 -27.48 -12.93
CA ILE A 79 -9.14 -27.82 -14.36
C ILE A 79 -8.17 -28.96 -14.68
N ASN A 80 -6.93 -28.90 -14.17
CA ASN A 80 -5.94 -29.94 -14.39
C ASN A 80 -6.39 -31.30 -13.86
N ILE A 81 -7.05 -31.34 -12.70
CA ILE A 81 -7.64 -32.57 -12.16
C ILE A 81 -8.73 -33.11 -13.09
N ARG A 82 -9.60 -32.24 -13.61
CA ARG A 82 -10.67 -32.63 -14.55
C ARG A 82 -10.12 -33.17 -15.87
N ILE A 83 -9.05 -32.57 -16.38
CA ILE A 83 -8.36 -33.05 -17.58
C ILE A 83 -7.77 -34.44 -17.31
N ALA A 84 -7.07 -34.64 -16.19
CA ALA A 84 -6.50 -35.93 -15.83
C ALA A 84 -7.58 -37.02 -15.64
N GLU A 85 -8.75 -36.66 -15.08
CA GLU A 85 -9.92 -37.55 -14.98
C GLU A 85 -10.43 -37.96 -16.36
N ALA A 86 -10.58 -37.00 -17.29
CA ALA A 86 -11.01 -37.26 -18.66
C ALA A 86 -10.00 -38.13 -19.43
N GLU A 87 -8.71 -37.80 -19.35
CA GLU A 87 -7.63 -38.60 -19.96
C GLU A 87 -7.60 -40.02 -19.39
N SER A 88 -7.78 -40.16 -18.07
CA SER A 88 -7.85 -41.48 -17.43
C SER A 88 -9.03 -42.29 -17.97
N LEU A 89 -10.21 -41.68 -18.13
CA LEU A 89 -11.37 -42.35 -18.73
C LEU A 89 -11.15 -42.74 -20.20
N ASP A 90 -10.52 -41.87 -20.99
CA ASP A 90 -10.17 -42.17 -22.38
C ASP A 90 -9.16 -43.33 -22.45
N THR A 91 -8.17 -43.36 -21.56
CA THR A 91 -7.20 -44.47 -21.52
C THR A 91 -7.84 -45.80 -21.10
N LEU A 92 -8.85 -45.78 -20.22
CA LEU A 92 -9.61 -46.97 -19.86
C LEU A 92 -10.51 -47.43 -21.01
N THR A 93 -11.23 -46.51 -21.64
CA THR A 93 -12.16 -46.81 -22.74
C THR A 93 -11.43 -47.33 -23.98
N SER A 94 -10.25 -46.78 -24.28
CA SER A 94 -9.40 -47.23 -25.40
C SER A 94 -8.59 -48.51 -25.10
N ASN A 95 -8.70 -49.07 -23.89
CA ASN A 95 -8.00 -50.29 -23.53
C ASN A 95 -8.68 -51.52 -24.16
N ASN A 96 -7.94 -52.24 -25.00
CA ASN A 96 -8.34 -53.47 -25.69
C ASN A 96 -8.92 -54.56 -24.77
N MET A 97 -8.61 -54.57 -23.47
CA MET A 97 -9.22 -55.48 -22.49
C MET A 97 -10.65 -55.09 -22.12
N ILE A 98 -10.95 -53.80 -22.00
CA ILE A 98 -12.28 -53.29 -21.63
C ILE A 98 -13.22 -53.35 -22.84
N GLU A 99 -12.72 -53.05 -24.04
CA GLU A 99 -13.50 -53.16 -25.29
C GLU A 99 -13.98 -54.60 -25.57
N LYS A 100 -13.30 -55.60 -24.98
CA LYS A 100 -13.64 -57.02 -25.07
C LYS A 100 -14.43 -57.55 -23.86
N MET A 101 -14.81 -56.70 -22.90
CA MET A 101 -15.65 -57.11 -21.77
C MET A 101 -17.10 -57.30 -22.23
N GLU A 102 -17.63 -58.50 -22.03
CA GLU A 102 -19.03 -58.84 -22.31
C GLU A 102 -19.93 -58.43 -21.12
N SER A 103 -21.11 -57.88 -21.40
CA SER A 103 -22.07 -57.49 -20.37
C SER A 103 -22.65 -58.73 -19.68
N VAL A 104 -22.50 -58.82 -18.36
CA VAL A 104 -23.06 -59.91 -17.57
C VAL A 104 -24.57 -59.70 -17.39
N ASP A 105 -25.38 -60.58 -17.97
CA ASP A 105 -26.84 -60.49 -18.03
C ASP A 105 -27.53 -60.78 -16.67
N SER A 106 -26.85 -61.49 -15.77
CA SER A 106 -27.35 -61.83 -14.42
C SER A 106 -26.24 -61.81 -13.36
N PRO A 107 -25.98 -60.65 -12.72
CA PRO A 107 -24.98 -60.56 -11.67
C PRO A 107 -25.45 -61.28 -10.40
N GLY A 108 -24.64 -62.22 -9.89
CA GLY A 108 -24.94 -62.99 -8.66
C GLY A 108 -24.90 -62.16 -7.37
N TYR A 109 -24.46 -60.91 -7.43
CA TYR A 109 -24.48 -59.95 -6.33
C TYR A 109 -24.56 -58.52 -6.88
N LEU A 110 -25.43 -57.70 -6.31
CA LEU A 110 -25.49 -56.27 -6.59
C LEU A 110 -24.53 -55.56 -5.64
N VAL A 111 -23.44 -55.02 -6.16
CA VAL A 111 -22.63 -54.06 -5.40
C VAL A 111 -23.41 -52.75 -5.39
N LEU A 112 -24.04 -52.44 -4.25
CA LEU A 112 -24.68 -51.16 -4.04
C LEU A 112 -23.61 -50.07 -4.22
N LYS A 113 -23.85 -49.16 -5.16
CA LYS A 113 -23.00 -47.99 -5.35
C LYS A 113 -23.17 -47.12 -4.12
N ASP A 114 -22.22 -47.16 -3.20
CA ASP A 114 -22.25 -46.37 -1.97
C ASP A 114 -22.40 -44.88 -2.33
N SER A 115 -23.58 -44.33 -2.06
CA SER A 115 -23.97 -42.95 -2.37
C SER A 115 -23.16 -41.92 -1.57
N HIS A 116 -22.35 -42.37 -0.61
CA HIS A 116 -21.45 -41.55 0.18
C HIS A 116 -20.12 -41.20 -0.52
N LEU A 117 -19.79 -41.83 -1.65
CA LEU A 117 -18.58 -41.51 -2.44
C LEU A 117 -18.84 -40.58 -3.63
N THR A 118 -20.11 -40.31 -3.95
CA THR A 118 -20.47 -39.23 -4.87
C THR A 118 -20.57 -37.93 -4.09
N PHE A 119 -19.61 -37.02 -4.28
CA PHE A 119 -19.75 -35.63 -3.87
C PHE A 119 -21.08 -35.11 -4.40
N ASN A 120 -21.98 -34.81 -3.46
CA ASN A 120 -23.28 -34.22 -3.74
C ASN A 120 -23.08 -32.85 -4.41
N LYS A 121 -23.93 -32.57 -5.39
CA LYS A 121 -23.89 -31.38 -6.23
C LYS A 121 -24.32 -30.13 -5.48
#